data_AF-A0A6G8PUP3-F1
#
_entry.id   AF-A0A6G8PUP3-F1
#
_cell.length_a   1.000
_cell.length_b   1.000
_cell.length_c   1.000
_cell.angle_alpha   90.00
_cell.angle_beta   90.00
_cell.angle_gamma   90.00
#
_symmetry.space_group_name_H-M   'P 1'
#
loop_
_entity.id
_entity.type
_entity.pdbx_description
1 polymer ?
#
loop_
_entity_poly.entity_id
_entity_poly.type
_entity_poly.pdbx_seq_one_letter_code
_entity_poly.pdbx_strand_id
1 'polypeptide(L)'
;MLLLIPLGYEWLRNRKEFGLGGLLSLSLVPAGLLAYVAFLWARFGEPFVFVSEQTTYWGRGLTNPIATLDWAWRTAVWGADHFLHPGRLFLDPLPEHAFEASNVVNLIFLAVFLYLAGAGLLGLPPGLSVYALVLVFQPVLAPSSYVPLMSMPRFVLAAFPVFLIAGFLLSRTRAGLVVYLVASSAAGILLVSLFTTYRWVA
;
A
#
# COMPACT_ATOMS: atom_id res chain seq x y z
N MET A 1 -10.41 3.40 9.56
CA MET A 1 -11.46 2.41 9.84
C MET A 1 -10.93 0.98 9.81
N LEU A 2 -10.18 0.57 8.78
CA LEU A 2 -9.64 -0.80 8.68
C LEU A 2 -8.74 -1.23 9.86
N LEU A 3 -8.10 -0.30 10.57
CA LEU A 3 -7.34 -0.58 11.80
C LEU A 3 -8.20 -1.08 12.97
N LEU A 4 -9.52 -0.86 12.94
CA LEU A 4 -10.44 -1.44 13.92
C LEU A 4 -10.49 -2.97 13.83
N ILE A 5 -10.16 -3.55 12.67
CA ILE A 5 -10.16 -5.00 12.48
C ILE A 5 -9.04 -5.65 13.32
N PRO A 6 -7.75 -5.32 13.17
CA PRO A 6 -6.70 -5.89 14.00
C PRO A 6 -6.83 -5.48 15.48
N LEU A 7 -7.25 -4.25 15.77
CA LEU A 7 -7.43 -3.80 17.17
C LEU A 7 -8.61 -4.51 17.86
N GLY A 8 -9.72 -4.70 17.15
CA GLY A 8 -10.87 -5.46 17.64
C GLY A 8 -10.55 -6.95 17.82
N TYR A 9 -9.76 -7.52 16.90
CA TYR A 9 -9.25 -8.89 17.04
C TYR A 9 -8.40 -9.06 18.31
N GLU A 10 -7.46 -8.14 18.57
CA GLU A 10 -6.63 -8.18 19.78
C GLU A 10 -7.46 -7.94 21.06
N TRP A 11 -8.44 -7.02 21.04
CA TRP A 11 -9.34 -6.82 22.17
C TRP A 11 -10.18 -8.07 22.47
N LEU A 12 -10.71 -8.74 21.44
CA LEU A 12 -11.47 -9.98 21.59
C LEU A 12 -10.62 -11.08 22.24
N ARG A 13 -9.35 -11.20 21.81
CA ARG A 13 -8.41 -12.21 22.31
C ARG A 13 -8.00 -11.94 23.76
N ASN A 14 -7.74 -10.69 24.11
CA ASN A 14 -7.23 -10.29 25.42
C ASN A 14 -8.27 -9.53 26.26
N ARG A 15 -9.53 -9.96 26.14
CA ARG A 15 -10.69 -9.25 26.71
C ARG A 15 -10.59 -9.04 28.24
N LYS A 16 -9.93 -9.97 28.94
CA LYS A 16 -9.70 -9.91 30.39
C LYS A 16 -8.66 -8.88 30.80
N GLU A 17 -7.66 -8.61 29.94
CA GLU A 17 -6.61 -7.63 30.22
C GLU A 17 -7.05 -6.21 29.85
N PHE A 18 -7.71 -6.05 28.70
CA PHE A 18 -8.09 -4.72 28.21
C PHE A 18 -9.43 -4.22 28.76
N GLY A 19 -10.36 -5.13 29.09
CA GLY A 19 -11.64 -4.80 29.70
C GLY A 19 -12.43 -3.69 28.97
N LEU A 20 -13.19 -2.90 29.75
CA LEU A 20 -13.95 -1.74 29.26
C LEU A 20 -13.04 -0.58 28.82
N GLY A 21 -11.87 -0.43 29.44
CA GLY A 21 -10.91 0.63 29.07
C GLY A 21 -10.42 0.49 27.64
N GLY A 22 -10.10 -0.74 27.20
CA GLY A 22 -9.73 -1.01 25.82
C GLY A 22 -10.87 -0.77 24.83
N LEU A 23 -12.11 -1.07 25.22
CA LEU A 23 -13.30 -0.78 24.40
C LEU A 23 -13.51 0.72 24.23
N LEU A 24 -13.35 1.51 25.30
CA LEU A 24 -13.42 2.97 25.25
C LEU A 24 -12.34 3.54 24.34
N SER A 25 -11.10 3.07 24.46
CA SER A 25 -10.00 3.47 23.57
C SER A 25 -10.29 3.10 22.11
N LEU A 26 -10.85 1.92 21.85
CA LEU A 26 -11.27 1.49 20.51
C LEU A 26 -12.38 2.41 19.96
N SER A 27 -13.30 2.85 20.81
CA SER A 27 -14.42 3.72 20.46
C SER A 27 -14.00 5.15 20.08
N LEU A 28 -12.80 5.60 20.46
CA LEU A 28 -12.26 6.90 20.04
C LEU A 28 -12.10 6.99 18.52
N VAL A 29 -11.82 5.87 17.85
CA VAL A 29 -11.65 5.81 16.39
C VAL A 29 -12.96 6.11 15.65
N PRO A 30 -14.10 5.42 15.89
CA PRO A 30 -15.38 5.80 15.31
C PRO A 30 -15.88 7.15 15.82
N ALA A 31 -15.65 7.51 17.09
CA ALA A 31 -16.03 8.82 17.60
C ALA A 31 -15.33 9.97 16.86
N GLY A 32 -14.02 9.84 16.61
CA GLY A 32 -13.26 10.79 15.81
C GLY A 32 -13.76 10.89 14.37
N LEU A 33 -14.11 9.75 13.74
CA LEU A 33 -14.73 9.77 12.41
C LEU A 33 -16.09 10.48 12.42
N LEU A 34 -16.94 10.22 13.41
CA LEU A 34 -18.24 10.88 13.53
C LEU A 34 -18.08 12.38 13.76
N ALA A 35 -17.11 12.81 14.57
CA ALA A 35 -16.79 14.22 14.75
C ALA A 35 -16.32 14.87 13.43
N TYR A 36 -15.49 14.17 12.66
CA TYR A 36 -15.07 14.64 11.33
C TYR A 36 -16.24 14.72 10.34
N VAL A 37 -17.11 13.73 10.31
CA VAL A 37 -18.34 13.73 9.50
C VAL A 37 -19.26 14.88 9.89
N ALA A 38 -19.45 15.13 11.18
CA ALA A 38 -20.24 16.25 11.68
C ALA A 38 -19.63 17.61 11.27
N PHE A 39 -18.30 17.73 11.35
CA PHE A 39 -17.58 18.92 10.87
C PHE A 39 -17.79 19.14 9.36
N LEU A 40 -17.64 18.10 8.55
CA LEU A 40 -17.84 18.19 7.10
C LEU A 40 -19.27 18.56 6.75
N TRP A 41 -20.24 17.96 7.46
CA TRP A 41 -21.64 18.29 7.28
C TRP A 41 -21.92 19.76 7.63
N ALA A 42 -21.42 20.25 8.76
CA ALA A 42 -21.59 21.64 9.18
C ALA A 42 -20.91 22.63 8.21
N ARG A 43 -19.76 22.28 7.64
CA ARG A 43 -18.96 23.20 6.81
C ARG A 43 -19.32 23.18 5.32
N PHE A 44 -19.68 22.02 4.78
CA PHE A 44 -19.85 21.78 3.35
C PHE A 44 -21.25 21.25 2.99
N GLY A 45 -22.09 20.91 3.96
CA GLY A 45 -23.41 20.31 3.72
C GLY A 45 -23.36 18.82 3.37
N GLU A 46 -22.18 18.27 3.10
CA GLU A 46 -21.99 16.88 2.66
C GLU A 46 -21.16 16.06 3.67
N PRO A 47 -21.78 15.20 4.50
CA PRO A 47 -21.09 14.44 5.55
C PRO A 47 -20.01 13.48 5.03
N PHE A 48 -20.16 12.99 3.80
CA PHE A 48 -19.30 11.98 3.18
C PHE A 48 -18.53 12.49 1.97
N VAL A 49 -18.25 13.81 1.91
CA VAL A 49 -17.48 14.39 0.80
C VAL A 49 -16.13 13.68 0.60
N PHE A 50 -15.48 13.22 1.67
CA PHE A 50 -14.23 12.46 1.56
C PHE A 50 -14.38 11.12 0.80
N VAL A 51 -15.57 10.53 0.74
CA VAL A 51 -15.84 9.29 -0.02
C VAL A 51 -16.11 9.62 -1.49
N SER A 52 -16.94 10.64 -1.76
CA SER A 52 -17.22 11.07 -3.14
C SER A 52 -15.95 11.53 -3.83
N GLU A 53 -15.09 12.27 -3.15
CA GLU A 53 -13.80 12.74 -3.66
C GLU A 53 -12.85 11.57 -4.00
N GLN A 54 -12.87 10.48 -3.22
CA GLN A 54 -12.08 9.28 -3.53
C GLN A 54 -12.54 8.62 -4.85
N THR A 55 -13.84 8.61 -5.11
CA THR A 55 -14.37 8.02 -6.36
C THR A 55 -14.25 8.97 -7.54
N THR A 56 -14.59 10.24 -7.38
CA THR A 56 -14.63 11.23 -8.47
C THR A 56 -13.24 11.66 -8.91
N TYR A 57 -12.33 11.98 -7.98
CA TYR A 57 -11.01 12.51 -8.33
C TYR A 57 -9.92 11.45 -8.37
N TRP A 58 -9.99 10.44 -7.48
CA TRP A 58 -8.98 9.39 -7.41
C TRP A 58 -9.40 8.11 -8.14
N GLY A 59 -10.62 8.06 -8.66
CA GLY A 59 -11.14 6.91 -9.38
C GLY A 59 -11.26 5.66 -8.52
N ARG A 60 -11.28 5.78 -7.19
CA ARG A 60 -11.26 4.63 -6.28
C ARG A 60 -12.66 4.10 -6.04
N GLY A 61 -12.84 2.81 -6.29
CA GLY A 61 -14.12 2.12 -6.10
C GLY A 61 -13.91 0.64 -5.79
N LEU A 62 -14.81 0.06 -4.99
CA LEU A 62 -14.77 -1.36 -4.68
C LEU A 62 -14.96 -2.18 -5.95
N THR A 63 -14.01 -3.07 -6.23
CA THR A 63 -14.00 -3.92 -7.42
C THR A 63 -13.69 -5.35 -7.02
N ASN A 64 -14.01 -6.31 -7.89
CA ASN A 64 -13.60 -7.70 -7.70
C ASN A 64 -12.06 -7.77 -7.65
N PRO A 65 -11.45 -8.28 -6.56
CA PRO A 65 -10.00 -8.32 -6.41
C PRO A 65 -9.29 -9.16 -7.46
N ILE A 66 -9.93 -10.21 -8.00
CA ILE A 66 -9.37 -11.04 -9.07
C ILE A 66 -9.29 -10.23 -10.37
N ALA A 67 -10.33 -9.44 -10.67
CA ALA A 67 -10.32 -8.53 -11.81
C ALA A 67 -9.25 -7.44 -11.66
N THR A 68 -9.07 -6.90 -10.44
CA THR A 68 -7.99 -5.95 -10.14
C THR A 68 -6.61 -6.56 -10.40
N LEU A 69 -6.37 -7.81 -9.98
CA LEU A 69 -5.09 -8.48 -10.18
C LEU A 69 -4.81 -8.80 -11.65
N ASP A 70 -5.81 -9.26 -12.41
CA ASP A 70 -5.67 -9.47 -13.87
C ASP A 70 -5.37 -8.14 -14.58
N TRP A 71 -6.08 -7.07 -14.21
CA TRP A 71 -5.83 -5.75 -14.77
C TRP A 71 -4.42 -5.25 -14.44
N ALA A 72 -4.00 -5.35 -13.17
CA ALA A 72 -2.66 -5.00 -12.71
C ALA A 72 -1.56 -5.74 -13.48
N TRP A 73 -1.76 -7.05 -13.69
CA TRP A 73 -0.84 -7.88 -14.45
C TRP A 73 -0.72 -7.38 -15.90
N ARG A 74 -1.84 -7.19 -16.60
CA ARG A 74 -1.85 -6.72 -17.99
C ARG A 74 -1.19 -5.35 -18.15
N THR A 75 -1.55 -4.40 -17.29
CA THR A 75 -0.96 -3.04 -17.33
C THR A 75 0.52 -3.05 -17.00
N ALA A 76 0.99 -3.95 -16.12
CA ALA A 76 2.40 -4.10 -15.82
C ALA A 76 3.15 -4.74 -16.98
N VAL A 77 2.60 -5.75 -17.65
CA VAL A 77 3.20 -6.35 -18.85
C VAL A 77 3.36 -5.30 -19.95
N TRP A 78 2.37 -4.43 -20.13
CA TRP A 78 2.45 -3.32 -21.09
C TRP A 78 3.50 -2.28 -20.66
N GLY A 79 3.49 -1.87 -19.39
CA GLY A 79 4.47 -0.95 -18.83
C GLY A 79 5.89 -1.51 -18.76
N ALA A 80 6.09 -2.83 -18.89
CA ALA A 80 7.40 -3.48 -18.81
C ALA A 80 8.31 -3.03 -19.97
N ASP A 81 7.74 -2.80 -21.15
CA ASP A 81 8.51 -2.31 -22.30
C ASP A 81 9.09 -0.91 -22.01
N HIS A 82 8.33 -0.04 -21.34
CA HIS A 82 8.83 1.27 -20.91
C HIS A 82 9.83 1.14 -19.75
N PHE A 83 9.58 0.24 -18.80
CA PHE A 83 10.44 0.02 -17.64
C PHE A 83 11.83 -0.52 -18.00
N LEU A 84 11.93 -1.37 -19.01
CA LEU A 84 13.18 -2.02 -19.43
C LEU A 84 14.03 -1.18 -20.38
N HIS A 85 13.53 -0.05 -20.87
CA HIS A 85 14.23 0.84 -21.79
C HIS A 85 14.47 2.22 -21.14
N PRO A 86 15.61 2.42 -20.44
CA PRO A 86 15.90 3.66 -19.71
C PRO A 86 15.82 4.93 -20.57
N GLY A 87 16.16 4.83 -21.85
CA GLY A 87 16.01 5.95 -22.81
C GLY A 87 14.58 6.48 -22.87
N ARG A 88 13.57 5.61 -22.82
CA ARG A 88 12.16 6.03 -22.85
C ARG A 88 11.69 6.62 -21.53
N LEU A 89 12.29 6.20 -20.42
CA LEU A 89 11.98 6.77 -19.11
C LEU A 89 12.56 8.18 -18.96
N PHE A 90 13.78 8.42 -19.43
CA PHE A 90 14.54 9.65 -19.14
C PHE A 90 14.66 10.65 -20.30
N LEU A 91 14.54 10.20 -21.55
CA LEU A 91 14.78 11.05 -22.73
C LEU A 91 13.48 11.41 -23.45
N ASP A 92 12.44 10.57 -23.40
CA ASP A 92 11.19 10.89 -24.09
C ASP A 92 10.49 12.09 -23.43
N PRO A 93 9.94 13.04 -24.20
CA PRO A 93 9.27 14.21 -23.65
C PRO A 93 7.89 13.91 -23.06
N LEU A 94 7.33 12.71 -23.31
CA LEU A 94 6.00 12.30 -22.86
C LEU A 94 6.06 11.67 -21.45
N PRO A 95 5.39 12.25 -20.44
CA PRO A 95 5.37 11.71 -19.07
C PRO A 95 4.57 10.40 -18.94
N GLU A 96 3.79 10.05 -19.95
CA GLU A 96 2.93 8.86 -19.99
C GLU A 96 3.73 7.55 -19.85
N HIS A 97 4.94 7.46 -20.42
CA HIS A 97 5.77 6.25 -20.34
C HIS A 97 6.25 5.95 -18.91
N ALA A 98 6.56 6.99 -18.14
CA ALA A 98 6.94 6.84 -16.74
C ALA A 98 5.72 6.46 -15.88
N PHE A 99 4.55 7.01 -16.21
CA PHE A 99 3.29 6.60 -15.59
C PHE A 99 2.96 5.13 -15.86
N GLU A 100 3.11 4.66 -17.09
CA GLU A 100 2.90 3.25 -17.44
C GLU A 100 3.90 2.31 -16.74
N ALA A 101 5.18 2.70 -16.68
CA ALA A 101 6.22 1.97 -15.96
C ALA A 101 5.92 1.87 -14.45
N SER A 102 5.15 2.81 -13.87
CA SER A 102 4.70 2.73 -12.47
C SER A 102 3.85 1.51 -12.16
N ASN A 103 3.11 0.96 -13.13
CA ASN A 103 2.36 -0.29 -12.95
C ASN A 103 3.29 -1.46 -12.64
N VAL A 104 4.47 -1.49 -13.27
CA VAL A 104 5.49 -2.52 -13.02
C VAL A 104 6.01 -2.40 -11.60
N VAL A 105 6.35 -1.19 -11.17
CA VAL A 105 6.84 -0.94 -9.80
C VAL A 105 5.77 -1.33 -8.78
N ASN A 106 4.52 -0.91 -8.97
CA ASN A 106 3.43 -1.26 -8.05
C ASN A 106 3.24 -2.79 -7.95
N LEU A 107 3.30 -3.51 -9.08
CA LEU A 107 3.18 -4.97 -9.10
C LEU A 107 4.39 -5.65 -8.42
N ILE A 108 5.61 -5.15 -8.63
CA ILE A 108 6.82 -5.65 -7.94
C ILE A 108 6.66 -5.51 -6.43
N PHE A 109 6.17 -4.37 -5.93
CA PHE A 109 5.94 -4.18 -4.50
C PHE A 109 4.87 -5.13 -3.94
N LEU A 110 3.80 -5.40 -4.69
CA LEU A 110 2.83 -6.43 -4.31
C LEU A 110 3.48 -7.82 -4.27
N ALA A 111 4.29 -8.18 -5.27
CA ALA A 111 4.99 -9.47 -5.31
C ALA A 111 5.97 -9.64 -4.14
N VAL A 112 6.75 -8.59 -3.82
CA VAL A 112 7.65 -8.57 -2.65
C VAL A 112 6.85 -8.75 -1.36
N PHE A 113 5.72 -8.07 -1.23
CA PHE A 113 4.84 -8.26 -0.07
C PHE A 113 4.34 -9.70 0.03
N LEU A 114 3.81 -10.29 -1.04
CA LEU A 114 3.31 -11.67 -1.06
C LEU A 114 4.41 -12.69 -0.71
N TYR A 115 5.63 -12.48 -1.22
CA TYR A 115 6.78 -13.29 -0.88
C TYR A 115 7.08 -13.23 0.63
N LEU A 116 7.20 -12.02 1.20
CA LEU A 116 7.46 -11.84 2.62
C LEU A 116 6.29 -12.33 3.49
N ALA A 117 5.07 -12.20 2.99
CA ALA A 117 3.87 -12.72 3.63
C ALA A 117 3.92 -14.25 3.77
N GLY A 118 4.21 -14.95 2.68
CA GLY A 118 4.39 -16.40 2.68
C GLY A 118 5.59 -16.86 3.50
N ALA A 119 6.67 -16.09 3.51
CA ALA A 119 7.90 -16.45 4.23
C ALA A 119 7.78 -16.33 5.75
N GLY A 120 6.92 -15.44 6.28
CA GLY A 120 6.92 -15.21 7.73
C GLY A 120 5.73 -14.49 8.34
N LEU A 121 4.81 -13.86 7.58
CA LEU A 121 3.68 -13.16 8.21
C LEU A 121 2.77 -14.15 8.94
N LEU A 122 2.63 -15.39 8.44
CA LEU A 122 1.87 -16.43 9.13
C LEU A 122 2.54 -16.92 10.43
N GLY A 123 3.84 -16.63 10.63
CA GLY A 123 4.57 -16.92 11.86
C GLY A 123 4.58 -15.78 12.88
N LEU A 124 4.14 -14.57 12.50
CA LEU A 124 4.01 -13.45 13.43
C LEU A 124 2.75 -13.59 14.31
N PRO A 125 2.67 -12.87 15.44
CA PRO A 125 1.43 -12.71 16.17
C PRO A 125 0.27 -12.34 15.23
N PRO A 126 -0.87 -13.07 15.25
CA PRO A 126 -1.93 -12.92 14.26
C PRO A 126 -2.43 -11.48 14.06
N GLY A 127 -2.47 -10.65 15.12
CA GLY A 127 -2.85 -9.24 15.01
C GLY A 127 -1.94 -8.43 14.07
N LEU A 128 -0.63 -8.69 14.06
CA LEU A 128 0.33 -8.03 13.17
C LEU A 128 0.17 -8.49 11.72
N SER A 129 -0.08 -9.78 11.53
CA SER A 129 -0.32 -10.36 10.21
C SER A 129 -1.61 -9.81 9.60
N VAL A 130 -2.69 -9.77 10.38
CA VAL A 130 -3.98 -9.19 9.98
C VAL A 130 -3.81 -7.70 9.67
N TYR A 131 -3.10 -6.94 10.50
CA TYR A 131 -2.80 -5.53 10.24
C TYR A 131 -2.11 -5.34 8.88
N ALA A 132 -1.03 -6.09 8.62
CA ALA A 132 -0.26 -5.98 7.39
C ALA A 132 -1.09 -6.36 6.15
N LEU A 133 -1.85 -7.46 6.23
CA LEU A 133 -2.71 -7.92 5.14
C LEU A 133 -3.81 -6.90 4.83
N VAL A 134 -4.55 -6.45 5.84
CA VAL A 134 -5.64 -5.49 5.67
C VAL A 134 -5.14 -4.17 5.07
N LEU A 135 -3.96 -3.71 5.48
CA LEU A 135 -3.37 -2.48 4.98
C LEU A 135 -2.94 -2.61 3.51
N VAL A 136 -2.21 -3.67 3.15
CA VAL A 136 -1.64 -3.83 1.81
C VAL A 136 -2.67 -4.29 0.78
N PHE A 137 -3.72 -5.02 1.18
CA PHE A 137 -4.77 -5.41 0.24
C PHE A 137 -5.74 -4.28 -0.12
N GLN A 138 -5.66 -3.11 0.53
CA GLN A 138 -6.59 -2.01 0.25
C GLN A 138 -6.61 -1.62 -1.25
N PRO A 139 -5.47 -1.38 -1.94
CA PRO A 139 -5.48 -1.06 -3.38
C PRO A 139 -6.00 -2.19 -4.26
N VAL A 140 -5.94 -3.44 -3.80
CA VAL A 140 -6.49 -4.59 -4.53
C VAL A 140 -8.02 -4.59 -4.45
N LEU A 141 -8.57 -4.23 -3.28
CA LEU A 141 -10.01 -4.21 -3.02
C LEU A 141 -10.71 -2.95 -3.58
N ALA A 142 -10.03 -1.81 -3.55
CA ALA A 142 -10.53 -0.56 -4.11
C ALA A 142 -9.46 0.10 -5.00
N PRO A 143 -9.23 -0.44 -6.21
CA PRO A 143 -8.29 0.11 -7.16
C PRO A 143 -8.72 1.50 -7.63
N SER A 144 -7.76 2.28 -8.12
CA SER A 144 -8.04 3.52 -8.87
C SER A 144 -8.31 3.16 -10.33
N SER A 145 -9.27 3.83 -10.98
CA SER A 145 -9.53 3.68 -12.41
C SER A 145 -8.37 4.10 -13.32
N TYR A 146 -7.39 4.82 -12.80
CA TYR A 146 -6.21 5.27 -13.56
C TYR A 146 -5.04 4.31 -13.45
N VAL A 147 -4.79 3.77 -12.25
CA VAL A 147 -3.69 2.85 -11.95
C VAL A 147 -4.21 1.76 -11.00
N PRO A 148 -4.22 0.48 -11.40
CA PRO A 148 -4.84 -0.60 -10.61
C PRO A 148 -4.32 -0.67 -9.17
N LEU A 149 -3.00 -0.67 -9.03
CA LEU A 149 -2.32 -0.80 -7.74
C LEU A 149 -1.73 0.54 -7.28
N MET A 150 -2.45 1.64 -7.54
CA MET A 150 -1.99 2.99 -7.20
C MET A 150 -1.50 3.08 -5.75
N SER A 151 -0.30 3.63 -5.58
CA SER A 151 0.37 3.82 -4.29
C SER A 151 0.75 2.53 -3.55
N MET A 152 0.82 1.37 -4.21
CA MET A 152 1.21 0.10 -3.57
C MET A 152 2.51 0.18 -2.74
N PRO A 153 3.61 0.81 -3.22
CA PRO A 153 4.83 0.97 -2.43
C PRO A 153 4.58 1.65 -1.08
N ARG A 154 3.68 2.63 -1.02
CA ARG A 154 3.32 3.36 0.20
C ARG A 154 2.58 2.46 1.20
N PHE A 155 1.68 1.61 0.73
CA PHE A 155 0.97 0.67 1.60
C PHE A 155 1.90 -0.40 2.16
N VAL A 156 2.81 -0.94 1.34
CA VAL A 156 3.85 -1.88 1.80
C VAL A 156 4.79 -1.22 2.81
N LEU A 157 5.18 0.04 2.57
CA LEU A 157 6.01 0.81 3.50
C LEU A 157 5.34 1.03 4.86
N ALA A 158 4.02 1.24 4.88
CA ALA A 158 3.26 1.41 6.12
C ALA A 158 3.03 0.07 6.87
N ALA A 159 3.21 -1.07 6.19
CA ALA A 159 3.07 -2.41 6.78
C ALA A 159 4.35 -2.82 7.52
N PHE A 160 4.65 -2.15 8.64
CA PHE A 160 5.87 -2.36 9.41
C PHE A 160 6.25 -3.84 9.71
N PRO A 161 5.31 -4.79 9.96
CA PRO A 161 5.68 -6.17 10.26
C PRO A 161 6.42 -6.88 9.12
N VAL A 162 6.23 -6.42 7.88
CA VAL A 162 6.92 -6.92 6.69
C VAL A 162 8.43 -6.71 6.81
N PHE A 163 8.86 -5.60 7.42
CA PHE A 163 10.29 -5.30 7.61
C PHE A 163 10.94 -6.15 8.70
N LEU A 164 10.18 -6.66 9.68
CA LEU A 164 10.70 -7.61 10.67
C LEU A 164 11.11 -8.92 9.98
N ILE A 165 10.27 -9.40 9.06
CA ILE A 165 10.54 -10.61 8.28
C ILE A 165 11.69 -10.37 7.31
N ALA A 166 11.68 -9.25 6.58
CA ALA A 166 12.77 -8.89 5.69
C ALA A 166 14.11 -8.83 6.45
N GLY A 167 14.15 -8.18 7.61
CA GLY A 167 15.33 -8.11 8.47
C GLY A 167 15.82 -9.49 8.91
N PHE A 168 14.90 -10.36 9.34
CA PHE A 168 15.23 -11.73 9.73
C PHE A 168 15.78 -12.58 8.58
N LEU A 169 15.23 -12.45 7.37
CA LEU A 169 15.72 -13.17 6.19
C LEU A 169 17.09 -12.65 5.75
N LEU A 170 17.26 -11.33 5.71
CA LEU A 170 18.52 -10.69 5.29
C LEU A 170 19.63 -10.91 6.32
N SER A 171 19.31 -11.08 7.62
CA SER A 171 20.32 -11.37 8.64
C SER A 171 20.92 -12.77 8.53
N ARG A 172 20.35 -13.67 7.70
CA ARG A 172 20.87 -15.04 7.51
C ARG A 172 22.16 -15.09 6.71
N THR A 173 22.37 -14.15 5.78
CA THR A 173 23.57 -14.14 4.93
C THR A 173 24.06 -12.71 4.71
N ARG A 174 25.36 -12.48 4.90
CA ARG A 174 25.97 -11.17 4.58
C ARG A 174 25.82 -10.81 3.10
N ALA A 175 25.93 -11.80 2.21
CA ALA A 175 25.74 -11.60 0.78
C ALA A 175 24.32 -11.12 0.44
N GLY A 176 23.28 -11.76 1.01
CA GLY A 176 21.90 -11.34 0.80
C GLY A 176 21.65 -9.91 1.27
N LEU A 177 22.19 -9.53 2.43
CA LEU A 177 22.12 -8.15 2.93
C LEU A 177 22.82 -7.16 1.98
N VAL A 178 24.04 -7.47 1.52
CA VAL A 178 24.77 -6.59 0.58
C VAL A 178 24.02 -6.43 -0.73
N VAL A 179 23.52 -7.53 -1.32
CA VAL A 179 22.74 -7.49 -2.56
C VAL A 179 21.49 -6.63 -2.37
N TYR A 180 20.76 -6.79 -1.26
CA TYR A 180 19.60 -5.97 -0.95
C TYR A 180 19.94 -4.48 -0.81
N LEU A 181 21.02 -4.15 -0.10
CA LEU A 181 21.44 -2.75 0.10
C LEU A 181 21.85 -2.09 -1.22
N VAL A 182 22.59 -2.80 -2.07
CA VAL A 182 22.99 -2.31 -3.40
C VAL A 182 21.77 -2.12 -4.28
N ALA A 183 20.89 -3.12 -4.36
CA ALA A 183 19.68 -3.05 -5.19
C ALA A 183 18.71 -1.95 -4.73
N SER A 184 18.46 -1.83 -3.43
CA SER A 184 17.58 -0.79 -2.87
C SER A 184 18.16 0.61 -3.02
N SER A 185 19.48 0.78 -2.86
CA SER A 185 20.15 2.07 -3.09
C SER A 185 20.09 2.48 -4.55
N ALA A 186 20.38 1.55 -5.49
CA ALA A 186 20.29 1.82 -6.92
C ALA A 186 18.85 2.17 -7.35
N ALA A 187 17.86 1.43 -6.86
CA ALA A 187 16.45 1.72 -7.11
C ALA A 187 16.05 3.10 -6.53
N GLY A 188 16.52 3.43 -5.32
CA GLY A 188 16.30 4.73 -4.70
C GLY A 188 16.87 5.88 -5.53
N ILE A 189 18.11 5.76 -6.00
CA ILE A 189 18.75 6.75 -6.87
C ILE A 189 17.95 6.94 -8.16
N LEU A 190 17.53 5.84 -8.80
CA LEU A 190 16.75 5.88 -10.04
C LEU A 190 15.40 6.58 -9.84
N LEU A 191 14.66 6.21 -8.79
CA LEU A 191 13.35 6.82 -8.48
C LEU A 191 13.48 8.30 -8.09
N VAL A 192 14.50 8.67 -7.32
CA VAL A 192 14.79 10.07 -7.00
C VAL A 192 15.13 10.86 -8.26
N SER A 193 15.91 10.28 -9.17
CA SER A 193 16.26 10.94 -10.44
C SER A 193 15.03 11.17 -11.34
N LEU A 194 14.11 10.21 -11.39
CA LEU A 194 12.83 10.37 -12.09
C LEU A 194 11.93 11.41 -11.43
N PHE A 195 11.92 11.48 -10.10
CA PHE A 195 11.16 12.47 -9.36
C PHE A 195 11.69 13.90 -9.59
N THR A 196 13.00 14.11 -9.49
CA THR A 196 13.61 15.45 -9.66
C THR A 196 13.54 15.97 -11.10
N THR A 197 13.26 15.09 -12.07
CA THR A 197 13.05 15.45 -13.48
C THR A 197 11.57 15.61 -13.85
N TYR A 198 10.65 15.63 -12.88
CA TYR A 198 9.20 15.73 -13.08
C TYR A 198 8.60 14.60 -13.95
N ARG A 199 9.31 13.47 -14.07
CA ARG A 199 8.86 12.30 -14.83
C ARG A 199 8.08 11.34 -13.96
N TRP A 200 8.25 11.40 -12.65
CA TRP A 200 7.60 10.50 -11.71
C TRP A 200 7.01 11.25 -10.54
N VAL A 201 5.75 10.97 -10.25
CA VAL A 201 5.08 11.40 -9.02
C VAL A 201 4.51 10.13 -8.39
N ALA A 202 5.01 9.77 -7.22
CA ALA A 202 4.59 8.58 -6.47
C ALA A 202 3.25 8.80 -5.76
#